data_AF-A0A2E5G6B5-F1
#
_entry.id   AF-A0A2E5G6B5-F1
#
_cell.length_a   1.000
_cell.length_b   1.000
_cell.length_c   1.000
_cell.angle_alpha   90.00
_cell.angle_beta   90.00
_cell.angle_gamma   90.00
#
_symmetry.space_group_name_H-M   'P 1'
#
loop_
_entity.id
_entity.type
_entity.pdbx_description
1 polymer ?
#
loop_
_entity_poly.entity_id
_entity_poly.type
_entity_poly.pdbx_seq_one_letter_code
_entity_poly.pdbx_strand_id
1 'polypeptide(L)'
;MSTPIPIEPESAFSGPYPPAHTPKFITPDLDPPGADQLGLTPQEISQFRELGFIIKRGLIPPHLFRDVMDLWWQQPPVVSAKMKPDDPATWVAPGRHWPKDNRWGLADNWMGQGPWPAAADPRPGADIGERVGRLAHKLSISSSDAGGGNDAWRWHGAGHDPALVDVTSGHRNMLHMVELLLGGPVKLPHRHRGIYSIFPADENVGPSELATHMDANVTELMAVTYLEDVGPQAGGFTVYPASAHALYHTSEQALNWVPTKRSKAAYGDIMANVQPVEFIGKAGDVMFCHGWTMHSRGIHDSDRIRIATIHDFNRVKQRGHVLWTAAGKHGGPRVHCDMDGIFNFPTDTDDDPADGMREVTAKWILDVNEFSHSRQPPRDDIFAEWNIGQYPVEGNVIAEPSWWEKYNLPMLPTGDVPRGGGGTPAVPLSDIAGYEGDGRWQVVSRANDWMAG
;
A
#
# COMPACT_ATOMS: atom_id res chain seq x y z
N MET A 1 -4.34 21.11 18.19
CA MET A 1 -4.73 19.68 17.98
C MET A 1 -3.65 18.82 18.58
N SER A 2 -4.03 17.70 19.18
CA SER A 2 -3.09 16.72 19.73
C SER A 2 -2.18 16.18 18.63
N THR A 3 -0.91 15.97 18.97
CA THR A 3 -0.05 15.06 18.21
C THR A 3 -0.58 13.65 18.44
N PRO A 4 -0.85 12.88 17.38
CA PRO A 4 -1.33 11.51 17.50
C PRO A 4 -0.35 10.69 18.32
N ILE A 5 -0.90 9.76 19.10
CA ILE A 5 -0.08 8.75 19.74
C ILE A 5 0.63 7.98 18.61
N PRO A 6 1.96 7.80 18.70
CA PRO A 6 2.69 7.02 17.72
C PRO A 6 2.08 5.61 17.61
N ILE A 7 1.63 5.26 16.41
CA ILE A 7 1.12 3.94 16.05
C ILE A 7 1.97 3.36 14.92
N GLU A 8 1.87 2.06 14.71
CA GLU A 8 2.57 1.41 13.62
C GLU A 8 2.11 1.98 12.26
N PRO A 9 3.01 2.55 11.44
CA PRO A 9 2.70 3.05 10.10
C PRO A 9 2.18 1.98 9.13
N GLU A 10 2.42 0.71 9.45
CA GLU A 10 1.96 -0.43 8.66
C GLU A 10 0.64 -1.01 9.14
N SER A 11 0.16 -0.62 10.32
CA SER A 11 -1.12 -1.11 10.82
C SER A 11 -2.24 -0.69 9.86
N ALA A 12 -3.19 -1.58 9.67
CA ALA A 12 -4.44 -1.23 9.02
C ALA A 12 -5.48 -0.92 10.09
N PHE A 13 -6.39 0.00 9.80
CA PHE A 13 -7.56 0.18 10.64
C PHE A 13 -8.59 -0.91 10.32
N SER A 14 -8.79 -1.81 11.27
CA SER A 14 -9.72 -2.93 11.16
C SER A 14 -10.47 -3.14 12.47
N GLY A 15 -11.46 -4.05 12.46
CA GLY A 15 -12.25 -4.41 13.62
C GLY A 15 -12.71 -5.86 13.56
N PRO A 16 -13.15 -6.43 14.70
CA PRO A 16 -13.50 -7.85 14.82
C PRO A 16 -14.85 -8.21 14.17
N TYR A 17 -15.53 -7.25 13.55
CA TYR A 17 -16.86 -7.43 13.00
C TYR A 17 -16.77 -8.06 11.61
N PRO A 18 -17.35 -9.25 11.39
CA PRO A 18 -17.47 -9.79 10.05
C PRO A 18 -18.47 -8.95 9.23
N PRO A 19 -18.30 -8.86 7.90
CA PRO A 19 -19.30 -8.23 7.05
C PRO A 19 -20.65 -8.93 7.10
N ALA A 20 -21.72 -8.16 7.21
CA ALA A 20 -23.10 -8.69 7.21
C ALA A 20 -23.62 -9.05 5.80
N HIS A 21 -22.96 -8.57 4.75
CA HIS A 21 -23.42 -8.67 3.37
C HIS A 21 -22.37 -9.34 2.47
N THR A 22 -22.83 -10.22 1.57
CA THR A 22 -21.99 -10.80 0.52
C THR A 22 -21.74 -9.78 -0.59
N PRO A 23 -20.54 -9.66 -1.19
CA PRO A 23 -20.27 -8.67 -2.23
C PRO A 23 -21.23 -8.72 -3.42
N LYS A 24 -21.58 -7.55 -3.96
CA LYS A 24 -22.18 -7.41 -5.29
C LYS A 24 -21.11 -7.10 -6.32
N PHE A 25 -21.22 -7.64 -7.52
CA PHE A 25 -20.26 -7.37 -8.59
C PHE A 25 -20.60 -6.06 -9.31
N ILE A 26 -19.60 -5.24 -9.63
CA ILE A 26 -19.78 -4.08 -10.51
C ILE A 26 -19.46 -4.49 -11.94
N THR A 27 -20.50 -4.84 -12.69
CA THR A 27 -20.43 -5.15 -14.11
C THR A 27 -20.42 -3.86 -14.95
N PRO A 28 -19.88 -3.89 -16.19
CA PRO A 28 -19.81 -2.70 -17.03
C PRO A 28 -21.16 -2.00 -17.32
N ASP A 29 -22.28 -2.73 -17.27
CA ASP A 29 -23.63 -2.17 -17.43
C ASP A 29 -24.11 -1.33 -16.22
N LEU A 30 -23.43 -1.45 -15.08
CA LEU A 30 -23.68 -0.65 -13.88
C LEU A 30 -22.76 0.57 -13.79
N ASP A 31 -21.77 0.70 -14.67
CA ASP A 31 -20.88 1.84 -14.68
C ASP A 31 -21.62 3.10 -15.19
N PRO A 32 -21.29 4.30 -14.68
CA PRO A 32 -21.81 5.53 -15.25
C PRO A 32 -21.41 5.70 -16.71
N PRO A 33 -22.22 6.39 -17.54
CA PRO A 33 -21.83 6.75 -18.90
C PRO A 33 -20.46 7.46 -18.91
N GLY A 34 -19.57 7.03 -19.82
CA GLY A 34 -18.23 7.59 -19.99
C GLY A 34 -17.11 6.83 -19.25
N ALA A 35 -17.43 5.77 -18.50
CA ALA A 35 -16.43 4.92 -17.83
C ALA A 35 -15.38 4.34 -18.80
N ASP A 36 -15.70 4.17 -20.08
CA ASP A 36 -14.80 3.69 -21.15
C ASP A 36 -14.01 4.80 -21.85
N GLN A 37 -14.15 6.06 -21.42
CA GLN A 37 -13.51 7.23 -22.03
C GLN A 37 -12.54 7.89 -21.07
N LEU A 38 -11.51 8.56 -21.59
CA LEU A 38 -10.65 9.40 -20.76
C LEU A 38 -11.41 10.66 -20.33
N GLY A 39 -11.40 10.99 -19.04
CA GLY A 39 -12.14 12.13 -18.49
C GLY A 39 -13.16 11.73 -17.43
N LEU A 40 -13.93 12.72 -16.97
CA LEU A 40 -15.03 12.55 -16.03
C LEU A 40 -16.32 13.13 -16.60
N THR A 41 -17.38 12.33 -16.64
CA THR A 41 -18.74 12.81 -16.90
C THR A 41 -19.40 13.33 -15.62
N PRO A 42 -20.48 14.11 -15.71
CA PRO A 42 -21.23 14.54 -14.52
C PRO A 42 -21.70 13.38 -13.63
N GLN A 43 -22.04 12.23 -14.23
CA GLN A 43 -22.46 11.04 -13.49
C GLN A 43 -21.28 10.38 -12.76
N GLU A 44 -20.11 10.31 -13.38
CA GLU A 44 -18.88 9.84 -12.72
C GLU A 44 -18.47 10.77 -11.57
N ILE A 45 -18.62 12.09 -11.75
CA ILE A 45 -18.38 13.08 -10.69
C ILE A 45 -19.34 12.83 -9.52
N SER A 46 -20.64 12.66 -9.78
CA SER A 46 -21.63 12.35 -8.73
C SER A 46 -21.28 11.06 -8.01
N GLN A 47 -20.95 9.99 -8.75
CA GLN A 47 -20.57 8.70 -8.19
C GLN A 47 -19.34 8.82 -7.29
N PHE A 48 -18.26 9.49 -7.74
CA PHE A 48 -17.07 9.65 -6.92
C PHE A 48 -17.38 10.43 -5.64
N ARG A 49 -18.16 11.52 -5.75
CA ARG A 49 -18.53 12.35 -4.61
C ARG A 49 -19.42 11.61 -3.61
N GLU A 50 -20.30 10.73 -4.05
CA GLU A 50 -21.22 9.99 -3.18
C GLU A 50 -20.57 8.74 -2.59
N LEU A 51 -19.90 7.94 -3.43
CA LEU A 51 -19.42 6.61 -3.06
C LEU A 51 -17.94 6.58 -2.69
N GLY A 52 -17.18 7.62 -3.05
CA GLY A 52 -15.74 7.69 -2.83
C GLY A 52 -14.91 6.87 -3.83
N PHE A 53 -15.51 6.37 -4.92
CA PHE A 53 -14.80 5.66 -5.98
C PHE A 53 -15.45 5.82 -7.36
N ILE A 54 -14.67 5.56 -8.41
CA ILE A 54 -15.12 5.38 -9.80
C ILE A 54 -14.30 4.28 -10.48
N ILE A 55 -14.79 3.78 -11.61
CA ILE A 55 -14.09 2.82 -12.46
C ILE A 55 -13.90 3.40 -13.85
N LYS A 56 -12.68 3.27 -14.39
CA LYS A 56 -12.37 3.55 -15.79
C LYS A 56 -12.01 2.24 -16.50
N ARG A 57 -12.76 1.91 -17.56
CA ARG A 57 -12.59 0.70 -18.36
C ARG A 57 -11.56 0.92 -19.46
N GLY A 58 -10.64 -0.01 -19.62
CA GLY A 58 -9.58 0.05 -20.63
C GLY A 58 -8.72 1.32 -20.56
N LEU A 59 -8.56 1.90 -19.37
CA LEU A 59 -7.81 3.15 -19.18
C LEU A 59 -6.36 3.00 -19.63
N ILE A 60 -5.78 1.82 -19.40
CA ILE A 60 -4.43 1.45 -19.82
C ILE A 60 -4.54 0.33 -20.87
N PRO A 61 -3.91 0.45 -22.04
CA PRO A 61 -3.93 -0.61 -23.03
C PRO A 61 -3.29 -1.91 -22.50
N PRO A 62 -3.98 -3.06 -22.52
CA PRO A 62 -3.51 -4.29 -21.88
C PRO A 62 -2.23 -4.87 -22.50
N HIS A 63 -1.96 -4.58 -23.77
CA HIS A 63 -0.73 -5.06 -24.44
C HIS A 63 0.55 -4.50 -23.80
N LEU A 64 0.47 -3.39 -23.05
CA LEU A 64 1.60 -2.83 -22.31
C LEU A 64 2.06 -3.71 -21.14
N PHE A 65 1.21 -4.63 -20.67
CA PHE A 65 1.52 -5.52 -19.55
C PHE A 65 2.18 -6.82 -19.99
N ARG A 66 2.33 -7.08 -21.29
CA ARG A 66 2.86 -8.35 -21.78
C ARG A 66 4.22 -8.70 -21.19
N ASP A 67 5.17 -7.77 -21.26
CA ASP A 67 6.54 -7.99 -20.77
C ASP A 67 6.57 -8.15 -19.24
N VAL A 68 5.67 -7.44 -18.54
CA VAL A 68 5.49 -7.56 -17.08
C VAL A 68 4.98 -8.94 -16.72
N MET A 69 3.99 -9.45 -17.47
CA MET A 69 3.41 -10.77 -17.26
C MET A 69 4.39 -11.89 -17.63
N ASP A 70 5.14 -11.74 -18.72
CA ASP A 70 6.21 -12.66 -19.09
C ASP A 70 7.26 -12.75 -17.98
N LEU A 71 7.62 -11.62 -17.37
CA LEU A 71 8.53 -11.57 -16.22
C LEU A 71 7.90 -12.21 -14.96
N TRP A 72 6.61 -11.95 -14.69
CA TRP A 72 5.89 -12.51 -13.54
C TRP A 72 5.89 -14.04 -13.57
N TRP A 73 5.66 -14.65 -14.74
CA TRP A 73 5.67 -16.11 -14.92
C TRP A 73 7.03 -16.77 -14.67
N GLN A 74 8.11 -15.98 -14.73
CA GLN A 74 9.48 -16.45 -14.48
C GLN A 74 9.89 -16.33 -13.00
N GLN A 75 9.04 -15.76 -12.14
CA GLN A 75 9.44 -15.47 -10.76
C GLN A 75 9.49 -16.72 -9.87
N PRO A 76 10.37 -16.74 -8.85
CA PRO A 76 10.58 -17.89 -7.97
C PRO A 76 9.29 -18.52 -7.40
N PRO A 77 8.30 -17.76 -6.86
CA PRO A 77 7.07 -18.34 -6.33
C PRO A 77 6.22 -19.10 -7.37
N VAL A 78 6.37 -18.76 -8.65
CA VAL A 78 5.66 -19.39 -9.77
C VAL A 78 6.42 -20.64 -10.24
N VAL A 79 7.71 -20.49 -10.51
CA VAL A 79 8.54 -21.59 -11.02
C VAL A 79 8.77 -22.69 -9.98
N SER A 80 8.90 -22.34 -8.69
CA SER A 80 9.06 -23.33 -7.60
C SER A 80 7.78 -24.13 -7.38
N ALA A 81 6.63 -23.51 -7.60
CA ALA A 81 5.32 -24.16 -7.58
C ALA A 81 5.01 -24.94 -8.88
N LYS A 82 5.89 -24.85 -9.89
CA LYS A 82 5.75 -25.50 -11.21
C LYS A 82 4.45 -25.13 -11.91
N MET A 83 4.01 -23.90 -11.72
CA MET A 83 2.81 -23.38 -12.38
C MET A 83 3.05 -23.26 -13.89
N LYS A 84 1.99 -23.49 -14.68
CA LYS A 84 2.03 -23.39 -16.14
C LYS A 84 0.89 -22.48 -16.62
N PRO A 85 1.14 -21.47 -17.45
CA PRO A 85 0.14 -20.48 -17.89
C PRO A 85 -1.15 -21.04 -18.49
N ASP A 86 -1.10 -22.24 -19.06
CA ASP A 86 -2.18 -22.89 -19.79
C ASP A 86 -2.87 -24.02 -19.00
N ASP A 87 -2.51 -24.24 -17.74
CA ASP A 87 -3.04 -25.33 -16.91
C ASP A 87 -3.47 -24.82 -15.52
N PRO A 88 -4.76 -24.46 -15.36
CA PRO A 88 -5.27 -23.91 -14.11
C PRO A 88 -5.12 -24.79 -12.87
N ALA A 89 -5.03 -26.12 -13.06
CA ALA A 89 -4.82 -27.03 -11.96
C ALA A 89 -3.45 -26.84 -11.28
N THR A 90 -2.48 -26.22 -11.98
CA THR A 90 -1.11 -26.04 -11.46
C THR A 90 -0.95 -24.89 -10.47
N TRP A 91 -1.91 -23.96 -10.39
CA TRP A 91 -1.83 -22.78 -9.52
C TRP A 91 -2.91 -22.69 -8.45
N VAL A 92 -3.64 -23.78 -8.21
CA VAL A 92 -4.51 -23.90 -7.03
C VAL A 92 -3.61 -24.02 -5.80
N ALA A 93 -3.81 -23.16 -4.80
CA ALA A 93 -3.07 -23.14 -3.52
C ALA A 93 -1.54 -23.41 -3.64
N PRO A 94 -0.78 -22.58 -4.38
CA PRO A 94 0.64 -22.80 -4.63
C PRO A 94 1.51 -22.65 -3.36
N GLY A 95 0.96 -22.12 -2.27
CA GLY A 95 1.62 -21.91 -0.99
C GLY A 95 2.18 -23.18 -0.36
N ARG A 96 1.64 -24.36 -0.69
CA ARG A 96 2.22 -25.66 -0.30
C ARG A 96 3.62 -25.92 -0.87
N HIS A 97 3.95 -25.26 -1.98
CA HIS A 97 5.27 -25.32 -2.62
C HIS A 97 6.16 -24.15 -2.19
N TRP A 98 5.58 -23.19 -1.48
CA TRP A 98 6.31 -22.07 -0.97
C TRP A 98 7.03 -22.43 0.34
N PRO A 99 8.19 -21.83 0.55
CA PRO A 99 8.95 -21.98 1.77
C PRO A 99 8.20 -21.37 2.96
N LYS A 100 8.31 -22.03 4.12
CA LYS A 100 7.72 -21.55 5.38
C LYS A 100 8.34 -20.22 5.83
N ASP A 101 9.63 -20.06 5.56
CA ASP A 101 10.30 -18.78 5.74
C ASP A 101 9.88 -17.86 4.60
N ASN A 102 9.11 -16.84 4.96
CA ASN A 102 8.49 -15.86 4.07
C ASN A 102 9.51 -14.97 3.32
N ARG A 103 10.78 -15.40 3.21
CA ARG A 103 11.98 -14.59 2.95
C ARG A 103 12.66 -14.82 1.59
N TRP A 104 12.03 -15.49 0.63
CA TRP A 104 12.73 -15.88 -0.61
C TRP A 104 12.99 -14.74 -1.59
N GLY A 105 14.06 -13.98 -1.35
CA GLY A 105 14.95 -13.58 -2.42
C GLY A 105 16.04 -14.63 -2.53
N LEU A 106 15.77 -15.76 -3.20
CA LEU A 106 16.82 -16.70 -3.61
C LEU A 106 16.98 -16.64 -5.12
N ALA A 107 17.77 -15.69 -5.58
CA ALA A 107 19.01 -16.13 -6.18
C ALA A 107 20.15 -15.32 -5.58
N ASP A 108 21.35 -15.88 -5.65
CA ASP A 108 22.58 -15.32 -5.11
C ASP A 108 22.60 -13.79 -5.25
N ASN A 109 22.46 -13.10 -4.11
CA ASN A 109 22.77 -11.69 -3.94
C ASN A 109 22.28 -10.72 -5.02
N TRP A 110 20.97 -10.76 -5.32
CA TRP A 110 20.27 -9.75 -6.14
C TRP A 110 20.29 -8.32 -5.57
N MET A 111 20.96 -8.04 -4.45
CA MET A 111 21.05 -6.70 -3.84
C MET A 111 22.52 -6.29 -3.53
N GLY A 112 23.49 -6.91 -4.21
CA GLY A 112 24.91 -6.73 -3.96
C GLY A 112 25.53 -7.87 -3.16
N GLN A 113 26.86 -7.97 -3.18
CA GLN A 113 27.65 -9.12 -2.72
C GLN A 113 27.60 -9.42 -1.20
N GLY A 114 26.73 -8.77 -0.42
CA GLY A 114 26.62 -8.95 1.03
C GLY A 114 25.40 -9.80 1.42
N PRO A 115 25.52 -10.76 2.34
CA PRO A 115 24.36 -11.48 2.86
C PRO A 115 23.46 -10.49 3.63
N TRP A 116 22.15 -10.55 3.40
CA TRP A 116 21.19 -10.08 4.40
C TRP A 116 21.46 -10.83 5.71
N PRO A 117 21.34 -10.19 6.88
CA PRO A 117 21.41 -10.90 8.15
C PRO A 117 20.39 -12.05 8.11
N ALA A 118 20.86 -13.28 8.30
CA ALA A 118 20.00 -14.43 8.49
C ALA A 118 19.06 -14.17 9.69
N ALA A 119 17.94 -14.89 9.76
CA ALA A 119 17.03 -14.75 10.91
C ALA A 119 17.75 -14.97 12.26
N ALA A 120 18.82 -15.78 12.24
CA ALA A 120 19.67 -16.13 13.37
C ALA A 120 20.87 -15.18 13.59
N ASP A 121 21.13 -14.24 12.67
CA ASP A 121 22.26 -13.35 12.81
C ASP A 121 21.99 -12.30 13.90
N PRO A 122 22.94 -12.07 14.82
CA PRO A 122 22.81 -11.05 15.84
C PRO A 122 22.78 -9.67 15.19
N ARG A 123 21.78 -8.87 15.55
CA ARG A 123 21.60 -7.50 15.05
C ARG A 123 21.67 -6.54 16.24
N PRO A 124 22.52 -5.51 16.18
CA PRO A 124 22.50 -4.47 17.20
C PRO A 124 21.09 -3.88 17.29
N GLY A 125 20.49 -3.94 18.48
CA GLY A 125 19.21 -3.28 18.72
C GLY A 125 17.95 -4.00 18.23
N ALA A 126 18.01 -5.28 17.84
CA ALA A 126 16.84 -6.07 17.43
C ALA A 126 16.97 -7.54 17.87
N ASP A 127 15.88 -8.17 18.29
CA ASP A 127 15.90 -9.59 18.70
C ASP A 127 16.05 -10.52 17.50
N ILE A 128 16.63 -11.71 17.71
CA ILE A 128 16.68 -12.78 16.69
C ILE A 128 15.26 -13.09 16.22
N GLY A 129 15.04 -13.04 14.90
CA GLY A 129 13.71 -13.27 14.30
C GLY A 129 12.81 -12.03 14.17
N GLU A 130 13.13 -10.88 14.79
CA GLU A 130 12.38 -9.64 14.60
C GLU A 130 12.35 -9.23 13.11
N ARG A 131 11.23 -8.66 12.67
CA ARG A 131 11.04 -8.16 11.30
C ARG A 131 11.99 -6.99 11.05
N VAL A 132 12.94 -7.18 10.13
CA VAL A 132 13.88 -6.15 9.70
C VAL A 132 13.67 -5.86 8.22
N GLY A 133 13.37 -4.61 7.91
CA GLY A 133 12.90 -4.20 6.59
C GLY A 133 11.66 -4.97 6.11
N ARG A 134 11.16 -4.59 4.93
CA ARG A 134 10.19 -5.42 4.21
C ARG A 134 10.90 -6.01 3.00
N LEU A 135 10.78 -7.32 2.88
CA LEU A 135 11.29 -8.08 1.75
C LEU A 135 10.63 -7.58 0.46
N ALA A 136 11.31 -7.77 -0.67
CA ALA A 136 10.78 -7.46 -2.00
C ALA A 136 9.43 -8.15 -2.28
N HIS A 137 9.01 -9.10 -1.46
CA HIS A 137 7.76 -9.82 -1.58
C HIS A 137 7.21 -10.29 -0.22
N LYS A 138 5.92 -10.66 -0.20
CA LYS A 138 5.26 -11.32 0.92
C LYS A 138 4.40 -12.47 0.38
N LEU A 139 4.57 -13.65 0.93
CA LEU A 139 3.73 -14.82 0.71
C LEU A 139 2.79 -14.98 1.92
N SER A 140 1.50 -15.08 1.66
CA SER A 140 0.49 -15.38 2.67
C SER A 140 -0.09 -16.74 2.31
N ILE A 141 0.07 -17.71 3.21
CA ILE A 141 -0.46 -19.07 3.02
C ILE A 141 -1.79 -19.17 3.77
N SER A 142 -2.79 -19.75 3.11
CA SER A 142 -4.19 -19.85 3.53
C SER A 142 -4.43 -20.36 4.96
N SER A 143 -3.48 -21.10 5.55
CA SER A 143 -3.56 -21.62 6.93
C SER A 143 -3.00 -20.69 8.02
N SER A 144 -2.48 -19.50 7.69
CA SER A 144 -1.63 -18.71 8.62
C SER A 144 -1.92 -17.20 8.72
N ASP A 145 -2.72 -16.61 7.82
CA ASP A 145 -2.97 -15.17 7.78
C ASP A 145 -4.47 -14.83 7.78
N ALA A 146 -4.81 -13.64 8.31
CA ALA A 146 -6.15 -13.17 8.68
C ALA A 146 -7.15 -12.94 7.52
N GLY A 147 -7.49 -13.97 6.75
CA GLY A 147 -8.58 -13.87 5.75
C GLY A 147 -9.07 -15.17 5.09
N GLY A 148 -8.61 -16.35 5.50
CA GLY A 148 -9.14 -17.64 5.01
C GLY A 148 -8.86 -17.97 3.53
N GLY A 149 -8.87 -19.29 3.24
CA GLY A 149 -8.96 -19.93 1.92
C GLY A 149 -7.78 -19.81 0.94
N ASN A 150 -7.34 -18.59 0.64
CA ASN A 150 -6.51 -18.34 -0.55
C ASN A 150 -5.06 -17.98 -0.21
N ASP A 151 -4.15 -18.55 -0.98
CA ASP A 151 -2.77 -18.11 -0.99
C ASP A 151 -2.66 -16.76 -1.72
N ALA A 152 -1.78 -15.89 -1.25
CA ALA A 152 -1.50 -14.62 -1.88
C ALA A 152 -0.01 -14.35 -1.96
N TRP A 153 0.43 -13.82 -3.10
CA TRP A 153 1.80 -13.34 -3.30
C TRP A 153 1.77 -11.86 -3.65
N ARG A 154 2.44 -11.06 -2.83
CA ARG A 154 2.63 -9.63 -3.04
C ARG A 154 4.08 -9.41 -3.44
N TRP A 155 4.36 -9.09 -4.71
CA TRP A 155 5.68 -8.73 -5.21
C TRP A 155 5.88 -7.22 -5.17
N HIS A 156 6.24 -6.73 -3.98
CA HIS A 156 6.43 -5.32 -3.69
C HIS A 156 7.63 -4.69 -4.44
N GLY A 157 8.67 -5.46 -4.75
CA GLY A 157 9.87 -5.00 -5.45
C GLY A 157 9.65 -4.64 -6.90
N ALA A 158 8.74 -5.32 -7.59
CA ALA A 158 8.28 -4.89 -8.91
C ALA A 158 7.77 -3.44 -8.90
N GLY A 159 7.28 -2.95 -7.76
CA GLY A 159 6.78 -1.59 -7.62
C GLY A 159 7.80 -0.48 -7.89
N HIS A 160 9.10 -0.77 -7.93
CA HIS A 160 10.16 0.19 -8.32
C HIS A 160 10.68 0.01 -9.73
N ASP A 161 10.27 -1.03 -10.46
CA ASP A 161 10.71 -1.19 -11.83
C ASP A 161 10.19 0.01 -12.65
N PRO A 162 11.06 0.89 -13.17
CA PRO A 162 10.61 2.07 -13.90
C PRO A 162 9.71 1.70 -15.08
N ALA A 163 9.97 0.56 -15.73
CA ALA A 163 9.14 0.11 -16.84
C ALA A 163 7.73 -0.24 -16.38
N LEU A 164 7.56 -0.85 -15.19
CA LEU A 164 6.24 -1.14 -14.63
C LEU A 164 5.55 0.13 -14.16
N VAL A 165 6.29 1.05 -13.52
CA VAL A 165 5.78 2.35 -13.10
C VAL A 165 5.27 3.14 -14.30
N ASP A 166 6.05 3.22 -15.38
CA ASP A 166 5.73 3.97 -16.61
C ASP A 166 4.46 3.45 -17.30
N VAL A 167 4.27 2.13 -17.35
CA VAL A 167 3.07 1.54 -17.97
C VAL A 167 1.87 1.45 -17.02
N THR A 168 2.02 1.84 -15.74
CA THR A 168 0.94 1.83 -14.76
C THR A 168 0.70 3.20 -14.11
N SER A 169 1.30 3.48 -12.95
CA SER A 169 1.07 4.71 -12.18
C SER A 169 1.57 5.97 -12.90
N GLY A 170 2.65 5.85 -13.68
CA GLY A 170 3.22 6.92 -14.51
C GLY A 170 2.56 7.03 -15.89
N HIS A 171 1.62 6.15 -16.25
CA HIS A 171 0.99 6.19 -17.55
C HIS A 171 0.20 7.49 -17.75
N ARG A 172 0.29 8.11 -18.93
CA ARG A 172 -0.33 9.42 -19.20
C ARG A 172 -1.84 9.48 -18.91
N ASN A 173 -2.57 8.41 -19.20
CA ASN A 173 -4.02 8.35 -18.93
C ASN A 173 -4.30 8.24 -17.43
N MET A 174 -3.43 7.54 -16.68
CA MET A 174 -3.52 7.44 -15.23
C MET A 174 -3.29 8.83 -14.61
N LEU A 175 -2.18 9.49 -14.95
CA LEU A 175 -1.86 10.83 -14.43
C LEU A 175 -2.91 11.87 -14.79
N HIS A 176 -3.50 11.79 -15.99
CA HIS A 176 -4.62 12.63 -16.38
C HIS A 176 -5.83 12.45 -15.45
N MET A 177 -6.23 11.21 -15.17
CA MET A 177 -7.34 10.94 -14.24
C MET A 177 -7.00 11.36 -12.81
N VAL A 178 -5.76 11.17 -12.37
CA VAL A 178 -5.31 11.58 -11.03
C VAL A 178 -5.40 13.10 -10.88
N GLU A 179 -4.96 13.88 -11.86
CA GLU A 179 -5.08 15.35 -11.84
C GLU A 179 -6.55 15.81 -11.94
N LEU A 180 -7.39 15.12 -12.73
CA LEU A 180 -8.84 15.40 -12.76
C LEU A 180 -9.52 15.18 -11.41
N LEU A 181 -9.10 14.15 -10.66
CA LEU A 181 -9.70 13.81 -9.37
C LEU A 181 -9.11 14.67 -8.24
N LEU A 182 -7.80 14.58 -8.00
CA LEU A 182 -7.12 15.25 -6.89
C LEU A 182 -6.99 16.77 -7.10
N GLY A 183 -6.72 17.20 -8.33
CA GLY A 183 -6.19 18.54 -8.61
C GLY A 183 -4.68 18.63 -8.45
N GLY A 184 -4.06 19.57 -9.17
CA GLY A 184 -2.62 19.77 -9.21
C GLY A 184 -2.09 20.73 -8.13
N PRO A 185 -0.77 20.72 -7.87
CA PRO A 185 0.24 19.85 -8.49
C PRO A 185 0.17 18.39 -7.97
N VAL A 186 0.23 17.41 -8.88
CA VAL A 186 0.27 15.97 -8.58
C VAL A 186 1.73 15.51 -8.50
N LYS A 187 2.07 14.68 -7.51
CA LYS A 187 3.40 14.05 -7.44
C LYS A 187 3.55 13.01 -8.55
N LEU A 188 4.64 13.07 -9.32
CA LEU A 188 5.01 11.97 -10.22
C LEU A 188 5.37 10.73 -9.38
N PRO A 189 4.71 9.58 -9.60
CA PRO A 189 5.03 8.36 -8.88
C PRO A 189 6.42 7.86 -9.25
N HIS A 190 7.24 7.57 -8.24
CA HIS A 190 8.52 6.85 -8.40
C HIS A 190 8.37 5.36 -8.18
N ARG A 191 7.29 4.97 -7.49
CA ARG A 191 6.93 3.58 -7.27
C ARG A 191 5.43 3.40 -7.10
N HIS A 192 5.01 2.15 -7.03
CA HIS A 192 3.73 1.74 -6.46
C HIS A 192 3.92 0.55 -5.52
N ARG A 193 2.82 -0.03 -4.99
CA ARG A 193 2.92 -1.09 -3.98
C ARG A 193 3.38 -2.45 -4.52
N GLY A 194 3.65 -2.55 -5.82
CA GLY A 194 4.01 -3.78 -6.52
C GLY A 194 2.81 -4.56 -7.07
N ILE A 195 3.05 -5.84 -7.41
CA ILE A 195 2.06 -6.75 -8.00
C ILE A 195 1.46 -7.63 -6.91
N TYR A 196 0.13 -7.70 -6.86
CA TYR A 196 -0.63 -8.51 -5.91
C TYR A 196 -1.31 -9.63 -6.68
N SER A 197 -0.96 -10.86 -6.33
CA SER A 197 -1.49 -12.09 -6.90
C SER A 197 -2.32 -12.81 -5.84
N ILE A 198 -3.58 -13.13 -6.13
CA ILE A 198 -4.39 -14.04 -5.32
C ILE A 198 -4.61 -15.30 -6.14
N PHE A 199 -4.42 -16.44 -5.50
CA PHE A 199 -4.57 -17.75 -6.12
C PHE A 199 -5.88 -18.42 -5.69
N PRO A 200 -6.45 -19.29 -6.54
CA PRO A 200 -7.57 -20.17 -6.16
C PRO A 200 -7.26 -20.93 -4.87
N ALA A 201 -8.27 -21.02 -4.00
CA ALA A 201 -8.17 -21.76 -2.74
C ALA A 201 -8.08 -23.26 -3.00
N ASP A 202 -7.46 -23.99 -2.07
CA ASP A 202 -7.62 -25.44 -2.00
C ASP A 202 -9.01 -25.76 -1.45
N GLU A 203 -9.74 -26.68 -2.06
CA GLU A 203 -11.07 -27.12 -1.60
C GLU A 203 -11.06 -27.61 -0.13
N ASN A 204 -9.89 -28.03 0.37
CA ASN A 204 -9.71 -28.52 1.74
C ASN A 204 -9.42 -27.42 2.76
N VAL A 205 -9.15 -26.18 2.32
CA VAL A 205 -8.92 -25.03 3.20
C VAL A 205 -10.19 -24.19 3.13
N GLY A 206 -10.85 -24.01 4.28
CA GLY A 206 -12.20 -23.43 4.38
C GLY A 206 -12.44 -22.13 3.59
N PRO A 207 -13.69 -21.67 3.51
CA PRO A 207 -14.13 -20.68 2.53
C PRO A 207 -13.31 -19.39 2.59
N SER A 208 -13.16 -18.75 1.43
CA SER A 208 -12.58 -17.40 1.35
C SER A 208 -13.45 -16.40 2.12
N GLU A 209 -12.82 -15.53 2.90
CA GLU A 209 -13.50 -14.49 3.69
C GLU A 209 -13.02 -13.09 3.31
N LEU A 210 -13.83 -12.07 3.61
CA LEU A 210 -13.44 -10.68 3.46
C LEU A 210 -12.64 -10.21 4.68
N ALA A 211 -11.34 -10.00 4.46
CA ALA A 211 -10.43 -9.35 5.42
C ALA A 211 -10.50 -7.83 5.31
N THR A 212 -11.62 -7.25 5.76
CA THR A 212 -11.90 -5.83 5.60
C THR A 212 -10.99 -4.96 6.45
N HIS A 213 -10.46 -3.91 5.85
CA HIS A 213 -9.63 -2.91 6.52
C HIS A 213 -9.65 -1.58 5.76
N MET A 214 -9.12 -0.55 6.39
CA MET A 214 -8.66 0.66 5.74
C MET A 214 -7.15 0.75 5.95
N ASP A 215 -6.39 1.05 4.91
CA ASP A 215 -4.95 1.30 5.07
C ASP A 215 -4.73 2.52 5.98
N ALA A 216 -3.90 2.40 7.02
CA ALA A 216 -3.38 3.58 7.71
C ALA A 216 -2.12 4.05 6.97
N ASN A 217 -2.32 4.88 5.96
CA ASN A 217 -1.24 5.52 5.20
C ASN A 217 -1.57 6.99 4.93
N VAL A 218 -0.65 7.67 4.25
CA VAL A 218 -0.77 9.09 3.86
C VAL A 218 -1.29 9.27 2.44
N THR A 219 -1.83 8.22 1.82
CA THR A 219 -2.34 8.24 0.44
C THR A 219 -3.63 9.05 0.36
N GLU A 220 -3.72 9.99 -0.59
CA GLU A 220 -4.95 10.76 -0.82
C GLU A 220 -5.90 10.04 -1.78
N LEU A 221 -5.37 9.57 -2.92
CA LEU A 221 -6.11 8.79 -3.91
C LEU A 221 -5.41 7.45 -4.13
N MET A 222 -6.13 6.36 -3.99
CA MET A 222 -5.67 5.03 -4.33
C MET A 222 -6.23 4.63 -5.69
N ALA A 223 -5.44 3.94 -6.49
CA ALA A 223 -5.93 3.27 -7.69
C ALA A 223 -5.57 1.79 -7.68
N VAL A 224 -6.44 0.96 -8.26
CA VAL A 224 -6.20 -0.47 -8.46
C VAL A 224 -6.34 -0.76 -9.94
N THR A 225 -5.26 -1.24 -10.56
CA THR A 225 -5.21 -1.61 -11.98
C THR A 225 -5.15 -3.12 -12.10
N TYR A 226 -5.98 -3.70 -12.95
CA TYR A 226 -5.86 -5.12 -13.29
C TYR A 226 -4.85 -5.34 -14.41
N LEU A 227 -3.96 -6.32 -14.20
CA LEU A 227 -2.98 -6.75 -15.22
C LEU A 227 -3.51 -7.94 -16.05
N GLU A 228 -4.50 -8.64 -15.51
CA GLU A 228 -5.20 -9.78 -16.12
C GLU A 228 -6.71 -9.63 -15.92
N ASP A 229 -7.51 -10.38 -16.66
CA ASP A 229 -8.96 -10.37 -16.51
C ASP A 229 -9.41 -10.95 -15.15
N VAL A 230 -10.30 -10.24 -14.46
CA VAL A 230 -10.86 -10.61 -13.16
C VAL A 230 -12.37 -10.75 -13.28
N GLY A 231 -12.85 -11.98 -13.19
CA GLY A 231 -14.28 -12.30 -13.20
C GLY A 231 -14.96 -12.17 -11.82
N PRO A 232 -16.29 -12.41 -11.77
CA PRO A 232 -17.01 -12.55 -10.50
C PRO A 232 -16.39 -13.62 -9.61
N GLN A 233 -16.27 -13.33 -8.30
CA GLN A 233 -15.69 -14.25 -7.31
C GLN A 233 -14.27 -14.73 -7.68
N ALA A 234 -13.52 -13.92 -8.42
CA ALA A 234 -12.12 -14.16 -8.72
C ALA A 234 -11.21 -13.31 -7.82
N GLY A 235 -11.64 -12.99 -6.58
CA GLY A 235 -10.84 -12.23 -5.62
C GLY A 235 -10.56 -10.79 -6.03
N GLY A 236 -11.51 -10.17 -6.74
CA GLY A 236 -11.44 -8.78 -7.16
C GLY A 236 -11.30 -7.82 -5.96
N PHE A 237 -10.85 -6.60 -6.23
CA PHE A 237 -10.77 -5.59 -5.18
C PHE A 237 -12.18 -5.22 -4.72
N THR A 238 -12.48 -5.43 -3.45
CA THR A 238 -13.82 -5.21 -2.90
C THR A 238 -13.82 -3.99 -2.01
N VAL A 239 -14.64 -3.00 -2.33
CA VAL A 239 -14.77 -1.76 -1.55
C VAL A 239 -16.11 -1.68 -0.83
N TYR A 240 -16.15 -0.88 0.22
CA TYR A 240 -17.37 -0.51 0.93
C TYR A 240 -17.74 0.91 0.51
N PRO A 241 -18.76 1.09 -0.36
CA PRO A 241 -19.13 2.41 -0.87
C PRO A 241 -19.43 3.40 0.27
N ALA A 242 -19.03 4.66 0.09
CA ALA A 242 -19.17 5.76 1.06
C ALA A 242 -18.45 5.55 2.42
N SER A 243 -17.67 4.48 2.59
CA SER A 243 -16.91 4.25 3.83
C SER A 243 -15.91 5.38 4.15
N ALA A 244 -15.30 5.98 3.12
CA ALA A 244 -14.42 7.13 3.29
C ALA A 244 -15.13 8.33 3.95
N HIS A 245 -16.38 8.63 3.55
CA HIS A 245 -17.19 9.67 4.18
C HIS A 245 -17.49 9.36 5.64
N ALA A 246 -17.93 8.12 5.90
CA ALA A 246 -18.26 7.67 7.26
C ALA A 246 -17.04 7.71 8.20
N LEU A 247 -15.84 7.45 7.69
CA LEU A 247 -14.61 7.48 8.48
C LEU A 247 -14.00 8.88 8.60
N TYR A 248 -13.99 9.70 7.53
CA TYR A 248 -13.25 10.95 7.47
C TYR A 248 -13.51 11.89 8.66
N HIS A 249 -14.78 12.14 8.99
CA HIS A 249 -15.15 13.03 10.10
C HIS A 249 -14.91 12.43 11.50
N THR A 250 -14.60 11.14 11.58
CA THR A 250 -14.23 10.49 12.84
C THR A 250 -12.76 10.67 13.18
N SER A 251 -11.93 11.05 12.20
CA SER A 251 -10.51 11.39 12.39
C SER A 251 -10.34 12.67 13.20
N GLU A 252 -9.19 12.84 13.84
CA GLU A 252 -8.80 14.15 14.40
C GLU A 252 -8.20 15.09 13.34
N GLN A 253 -7.72 14.57 12.21
CA GLN A 253 -7.07 15.37 11.15
C GLN A 253 -7.52 14.96 9.75
N ALA A 254 -7.48 15.92 8.81
CA ALA A 254 -7.97 15.73 7.44
C ALA A 254 -7.01 14.95 6.52
N LEU A 255 -5.70 15.03 6.74
CA LEU A 255 -4.69 14.50 5.81
C LEU A 255 -3.76 13.44 6.42
N ASN A 256 -3.68 13.39 7.75
CA ASN A 256 -2.99 12.33 8.47
C ASN A 256 -4.06 11.58 9.27
N TRP A 257 -4.34 10.33 8.96
CA TRP A 257 -5.42 9.61 9.65
C TRP A 257 -5.10 9.40 11.13
N VAL A 258 -6.01 9.84 12.01
CA VAL A 258 -5.92 9.68 13.47
C VAL A 258 -7.21 9.02 13.98
N PRO A 259 -7.22 7.70 14.22
CA PRO A 259 -8.44 7.00 14.59
C PRO A 259 -8.91 7.37 16.01
N THR A 260 -10.21 7.52 16.19
CA THR A 260 -10.84 7.77 17.48
C THR A 260 -11.80 6.63 17.87
N LYS A 261 -12.41 6.71 19.06
CA LYS A 261 -13.51 5.79 19.43
C LYS A 261 -14.67 5.88 18.43
N ARG A 262 -14.93 7.05 17.84
CA ARG A 262 -15.96 7.23 16.80
C ARG A 262 -15.60 6.45 15.53
N SER A 263 -14.32 6.36 15.19
CA SER A 263 -13.86 5.57 14.04
C SER A 263 -14.20 4.09 14.21
N LYS A 264 -14.01 3.53 15.42
CA LYS A 264 -14.38 2.12 15.72
C LYS A 264 -15.89 1.89 15.61
N ALA A 265 -16.70 2.84 16.07
CA ALA A 265 -18.16 2.76 15.92
C ALA A 265 -18.58 2.84 14.44
N ALA A 266 -18.00 3.76 13.67
CA ALA A 266 -18.25 3.88 12.24
C ALA A 266 -17.83 2.62 11.47
N TYR A 267 -16.69 2.01 11.81
CA TYR A 267 -16.29 0.72 11.26
C TYR A 267 -17.37 -0.35 11.48
N GLY A 268 -17.86 -0.50 12.72
CA GLY A 268 -18.90 -1.49 13.04
C GLY A 268 -20.19 -1.25 12.26
N ASP A 269 -20.60 0.02 12.11
CA ASP A 269 -21.77 0.41 11.33
C ASP A 269 -21.61 0.08 9.83
N ILE A 270 -20.45 0.37 9.25
CA ILE A 270 -20.12 0.03 7.86
C ILE A 270 -20.20 -1.49 7.66
N MET A 271 -19.58 -2.28 8.55
CA MET A 271 -19.61 -3.75 8.44
C MET A 271 -21.03 -4.33 8.54
N ALA A 272 -21.90 -3.69 9.31
CA ALA A 272 -23.28 -4.13 9.53
C ALA A 272 -24.24 -3.72 8.41
N ASN A 273 -24.02 -2.55 7.79
CA ASN A 273 -25.06 -1.89 6.99
C ASN A 273 -24.65 -1.57 5.54
N VAL A 274 -23.35 -1.61 5.21
CA VAL A 274 -22.87 -1.28 3.87
C VAL A 274 -22.69 -2.55 3.05
N GLN A 275 -23.37 -2.60 1.92
CA GLN A 275 -23.20 -3.64 0.91
C GLN A 275 -21.83 -3.51 0.23
N PRO A 276 -20.88 -4.44 0.42
CA PRO A 276 -19.62 -4.40 -0.29
C PRO A 276 -19.84 -4.62 -1.79
N VAL A 277 -18.95 -4.04 -2.59
CA VAL A 277 -18.96 -4.16 -4.05
C VAL A 277 -17.60 -4.64 -4.55
N GLU A 278 -17.59 -5.71 -5.33
CA GLU A 278 -16.40 -6.30 -5.93
C GLU A 278 -16.20 -5.70 -7.33
N PHE A 279 -15.03 -5.11 -7.54
CA PHE A 279 -14.57 -4.65 -8.83
C PHE A 279 -14.18 -5.87 -9.68
N ILE A 280 -14.97 -6.18 -10.69
CA ILE A 280 -14.62 -7.14 -11.74
C ILE A 280 -14.25 -6.37 -13.00
N GLY A 281 -13.39 -6.90 -13.86
CA GLY A 281 -12.91 -6.15 -15.02
C GLY A 281 -11.92 -6.90 -15.89
N LYS A 282 -11.46 -6.21 -16.92
CA LYS A 282 -10.42 -6.71 -17.83
C LYS A 282 -9.05 -6.14 -17.47
N ALA A 283 -8.00 -6.75 -18.01
CA ALA A 283 -6.68 -6.14 -17.99
C ALA A 283 -6.74 -4.70 -18.53
N GLY A 284 -6.22 -3.74 -17.76
CA GLY A 284 -6.22 -2.31 -18.09
C GLY A 284 -7.37 -1.50 -17.51
N ASP A 285 -8.37 -2.16 -16.92
CA ASP A 285 -9.38 -1.48 -16.11
C ASP A 285 -8.75 -0.96 -14.81
N VAL A 286 -9.19 0.23 -14.38
CA VAL A 286 -8.68 0.91 -13.20
C VAL A 286 -9.83 1.38 -12.31
N MET A 287 -9.80 1.03 -11.03
CA MET A 287 -10.66 1.63 -10.02
C MET A 287 -9.90 2.71 -9.27
N PHE A 288 -10.45 3.92 -9.20
CA PHE A 288 -9.96 5.01 -8.37
C PHE A 288 -10.84 5.12 -7.13
N CYS A 289 -10.24 5.26 -5.96
CA CYS A 289 -10.97 5.48 -4.72
C CYS A 289 -10.21 6.40 -3.76
N HIS A 290 -10.95 7.07 -2.88
CA HIS A 290 -10.35 7.85 -1.80
C HIS A 290 -9.43 6.96 -0.96
N GLY A 291 -8.27 7.46 -0.52
CA GLY A 291 -7.24 6.67 0.19
C GLY A 291 -7.72 6.02 1.49
N TRP A 292 -8.79 6.54 2.09
CA TRP A 292 -9.44 5.99 3.30
C TRP A 292 -10.65 5.09 3.03
N THR A 293 -10.81 4.62 1.79
CA THR A 293 -11.87 3.67 1.46
C THR A 293 -11.62 2.34 2.15
N MET A 294 -12.60 1.87 2.94
CA MET A 294 -12.57 0.51 3.47
C MET A 294 -12.68 -0.50 2.33
N HIS A 295 -11.82 -1.50 2.37
CA HIS A 295 -11.70 -2.47 1.31
C HIS A 295 -11.21 -3.82 1.82
N SER A 296 -11.28 -4.81 0.95
CA SER A 296 -10.82 -6.16 1.16
C SER A 296 -10.35 -6.77 -0.16
N ARG A 297 -9.55 -7.82 -0.05
CA ARG A 297 -9.55 -8.86 -1.08
C ARG A 297 -10.99 -9.42 -1.23
N GLY A 298 -11.44 -9.62 -2.46
CA GLY A 298 -12.72 -10.28 -2.74
C GLY A 298 -12.70 -11.77 -2.42
N ILE A 299 -13.89 -12.37 -2.43
CA ILE A 299 -14.05 -13.82 -2.33
C ILE A 299 -13.47 -14.45 -3.61
N HIS A 300 -12.66 -15.49 -3.48
CA HIS A 300 -11.95 -16.08 -4.61
C HIS A 300 -12.23 -17.58 -4.75
N ASP A 301 -13.25 -17.89 -5.53
CA ASP A 301 -13.72 -19.25 -5.86
C ASP A 301 -13.52 -19.62 -7.34
N SER A 302 -12.91 -18.73 -8.13
CA SER A 302 -12.58 -18.98 -9.54
C SER A 302 -11.31 -19.82 -9.74
N ASP A 303 -11.09 -20.32 -10.96
CA ASP A 303 -9.89 -21.04 -11.39
C ASP A 303 -8.79 -20.13 -11.95
N ARG A 304 -8.97 -18.81 -11.98
CA ARG A 304 -8.00 -17.83 -12.48
C ARG A 304 -7.16 -17.23 -11.36
N ILE A 305 -5.98 -16.71 -11.72
CA ILE A 305 -5.14 -15.95 -10.79
C ILE A 305 -5.56 -14.48 -10.88
N ARG A 306 -5.86 -13.85 -9.74
CA ARG A 306 -6.13 -12.41 -9.71
C ARG A 306 -4.83 -11.63 -9.64
N ILE A 307 -4.50 -10.88 -10.69
CA ILE A 307 -3.26 -10.09 -10.74
C ILE A 307 -3.59 -8.60 -10.88
N ALA A 308 -3.17 -7.82 -9.88
CA ALA A 308 -3.44 -6.38 -9.81
C ALA A 308 -2.24 -5.60 -9.28
N THR A 309 -2.12 -4.34 -9.66
CA THR A 309 -1.21 -3.37 -9.03
C THR A 309 -2.01 -2.34 -8.25
N ILE A 310 -1.49 -1.96 -7.08
CA ILE A 310 -2.09 -0.93 -6.22
C ILE A 310 -1.18 0.29 -6.24
N HIS A 311 -1.77 1.44 -6.53
CA HIS A 311 -1.10 2.72 -6.72
C HIS A 311 -1.52 3.70 -5.64
N ASP A 312 -0.57 4.50 -5.15
CA ASP A 312 -0.80 5.56 -4.19
C ASP A 312 -0.50 6.90 -4.88
N PHE A 313 -1.45 7.82 -4.87
CA PHE A 313 -1.31 9.15 -5.44
C PHE A 313 -1.54 10.23 -4.39
N ASN A 314 -0.76 11.28 -4.52
CA ASN A 314 -0.76 12.43 -3.62
C ASN A 314 -0.53 13.72 -4.40
N ARG A 315 -1.05 14.81 -3.84
CA ARG A 315 -0.66 16.14 -4.27
C ARG A 315 0.74 16.47 -3.74
N VAL A 316 1.47 17.30 -4.46
CA VAL A 316 2.68 17.93 -3.93
C VAL A 316 2.25 18.96 -2.89
N LYS A 317 2.80 18.81 -1.68
CA LYS A 317 2.52 19.69 -0.55
C LYS A 317 3.71 19.68 0.40
N GLN A 318 3.72 20.63 1.34
CA GLN A 318 4.66 20.59 2.45
C GLN A 318 4.41 19.34 3.30
N ARG A 319 5.49 18.62 3.60
CA ARG A 319 5.45 17.37 4.39
C ARG A 319 6.29 17.48 5.66
N GLY A 320 5.99 16.63 6.63
CA GLY A 320 6.78 16.41 7.83
C GLY A 320 7.88 15.39 7.58
N HIS A 321 8.31 14.70 8.62
CA HIS A 321 9.27 13.61 8.51
C HIS A 321 8.57 12.31 8.04
N VAL A 322 9.38 11.31 7.67
CA VAL A 322 8.93 9.96 7.29
C VAL A 322 8.26 9.26 8.47
N LEU A 323 7.25 8.42 8.21
CA LEU A 323 6.62 7.55 9.19
C LEU A 323 7.60 6.44 9.67
N TRP A 324 8.51 6.81 10.57
CA TRP A 324 9.58 5.95 11.05
C TRP A 324 9.14 5.04 12.20
N THR A 325 9.78 3.87 12.29
CA THR A 325 9.67 2.94 13.42
C THR A 325 11.04 2.45 13.84
N ALA A 326 11.32 2.48 15.13
CA ALA A 326 12.52 1.93 15.74
C ALA A 326 12.23 0.55 16.33
N ALA A 327 13.20 -0.36 16.19
CA ALA A 327 13.18 -1.67 16.81
C ALA A 327 13.16 -1.55 18.35
N GLY A 328 12.48 -2.51 18.96
CA GLY A 328 12.60 -2.73 20.39
C GLY A 328 13.93 -3.40 20.72
N LYS A 329 14.34 -3.36 21.98
CA LYS A 329 15.56 -4.04 22.45
C LYS A 329 15.21 -4.96 23.60
N HIS A 330 15.92 -6.09 23.70
CA HIS A 330 15.79 -7.04 24.79
C HIS A 330 14.34 -7.53 25.01
N GLY A 331 13.60 -7.83 23.93
CA GLY A 331 12.18 -8.21 24.02
C GLY A 331 11.20 -7.05 24.19
N GLY A 332 11.68 -5.80 24.21
CA GLY A 332 10.83 -4.61 24.24
C GLY A 332 10.02 -4.42 22.96
N PRO A 333 8.87 -3.73 23.01
CA PRO A 333 8.08 -3.43 21.82
C PRO A 333 8.80 -2.44 20.90
N ARG A 334 8.42 -2.42 19.62
CA ARG A 334 8.82 -1.37 18.69
C ARG A 334 8.30 -0.02 19.14
N VAL A 335 9.05 1.03 18.86
CA VAL A 335 8.67 2.43 19.14
C VAL A 335 8.42 3.13 17.82
N HIS A 336 7.31 3.86 17.72
CA HIS A 336 6.95 4.59 16.51
C HIS A 336 7.25 6.08 16.70
N CYS A 337 7.67 6.73 15.61
CA CYS A 337 7.86 8.16 15.58
C CYS A 337 6.49 8.84 15.51
N ASP A 338 6.22 9.80 16.40
CA ASP A 338 5.01 10.61 16.31
C ASP A 338 5.10 11.66 15.21
N MET A 339 4.02 12.40 14.96
CA MET A 339 4.00 13.43 13.91
C MET A 339 4.84 14.68 14.20
N ASP A 340 5.36 14.85 15.42
CA ASP A 340 6.34 15.89 15.77
C ASP A 340 7.78 15.44 15.48
N GLY A 341 7.98 14.18 15.07
CA GLY A 341 9.31 13.64 14.79
C GLY A 341 9.95 13.06 16.03
N ILE A 342 9.18 12.67 17.04
CA ILE A 342 9.70 12.26 18.33
C ILE A 342 9.58 10.75 18.47
N PHE A 343 10.69 10.10 18.82
CA PHE A 343 10.69 8.80 19.49
C PHE A 343 10.82 9.00 20.99
N ASN A 344 10.01 8.28 21.76
CA ASN A 344 10.12 8.23 23.23
C ASN A 344 10.40 6.79 23.66
N PHE A 345 11.62 6.54 24.13
CA PHE A 345 12.01 5.25 24.67
C PHE A 345 11.84 5.23 26.19
N PRO A 346 11.41 4.09 26.78
CA PRO A 346 11.39 3.92 28.22
C PRO A 346 12.81 4.08 28.82
N THR A 347 12.91 4.79 29.94
CA THR A 347 14.18 5.01 30.67
C THR A 347 14.31 4.10 31.89
N ASP A 348 13.27 3.33 32.22
CA ASP A 348 13.17 2.43 33.37
C ASP A 348 13.49 0.97 33.01
N THR A 349 14.33 0.78 31.99
CA THR A 349 14.74 -0.54 31.48
C THR A 349 16.26 -0.68 31.53
N ASP A 350 16.77 -1.91 31.41
CA ASP A 350 18.23 -2.19 31.36
C ASP A 350 18.89 -1.76 30.03
N ASP A 351 18.12 -1.19 29.11
CA ASP A 351 18.57 -0.69 27.82
C ASP A 351 19.09 0.74 27.93
N ASP A 352 20.19 1.06 27.25
CA ASP A 352 20.66 2.44 27.11
C ASP A 352 19.85 3.14 26.03
N PRO A 353 18.94 4.06 26.39
CA PRO A 353 18.11 4.73 25.40
C PRO A 353 18.90 5.78 24.60
N ALA A 354 20.16 6.07 24.94
CA ALA A 354 21.01 7.06 24.29
C ALA A 354 21.98 6.47 23.24
N ASP A 355 22.08 5.14 23.12
CA ASP A 355 23.13 4.53 22.28
C ASP A 355 22.96 4.78 20.77
N GLY A 356 21.75 5.13 20.33
CA GLY A 356 21.43 5.44 18.94
C GLY A 356 21.49 4.24 17.98
N MET A 357 21.74 3.03 18.50
CA MET A 357 21.97 1.83 17.69
C MET A 357 20.71 1.04 17.38
N ARG A 358 19.53 1.58 17.75
CA ARG A 358 18.26 0.96 17.39
C ARG A 358 18.08 0.99 15.88
N GLU A 359 17.69 -0.14 15.33
CA GLU A 359 17.35 -0.23 13.92
C GLU A 359 16.07 0.56 13.62
N VAL A 360 16.12 1.47 12.65
CA VAL A 360 14.96 2.23 12.19
C VAL A 360 14.56 1.84 10.78
N THR A 361 13.25 1.72 10.57
CA THR A 361 12.64 1.34 9.29
C THR A 361 11.40 2.20 8.99
N ALA A 362 11.05 2.31 7.71
CA ALA A 362 9.83 2.93 7.22
C ALA A 362 9.04 1.96 6.33
N LYS A 363 7.74 2.23 6.15
CA LYS A 363 6.85 1.39 5.30
C LYS A 363 7.27 1.49 3.84
N TRP A 364 8.13 0.57 3.43
CA TRP A 364 8.77 0.58 2.13
C TRP A 364 7.79 0.87 0.98
N ILE A 365 6.70 0.10 0.91
CA ILE A 365 5.83 -0.08 -0.27
C ILE A 365 5.12 1.16 -0.80
N LEU A 366 5.14 2.28 -0.07
CA LEU A 366 4.43 3.50 -0.44
C LEU A 366 5.34 4.47 -1.20
N ASP A 367 4.75 5.17 -2.16
CA ASP A 367 5.40 6.22 -2.93
C ASP A 367 5.55 7.54 -2.17
N VAL A 368 4.69 7.76 -1.16
CA VAL A 368 4.79 8.82 -0.16
C VAL A 368 4.78 8.18 1.22
N ASN A 369 5.78 8.53 2.03
CA ASN A 369 5.97 7.98 3.37
C ASN A 369 6.13 9.07 4.42
N GLU A 370 5.95 10.34 4.05
CA GLU A 370 6.05 11.48 4.95
C GLU A 370 4.67 11.95 5.38
N PHE A 371 4.54 12.36 6.64
CA PHE A 371 3.31 13.00 7.12
C PHE A 371 2.99 14.24 6.29
N SER A 372 1.70 14.53 6.06
CA SER A 372 1.30 15.86 5.62
C SER A 372 1.59 16.86 6.73
N HIS A 373 2.18 18.02 6.40
CA HIS A 373 2.49 19.03 7.42
C HIS A 373 1.22 19.65 8.04
N SER A 374 0.12 19.71 7.26
CA SER A 374 -1.16 20.23 7.74
C SER A 374 -1.75 19.35 8.84
N ARG A 375 -2.20 20.00 9.92
CA ARG A 375 -2.88 19.39 11.08
C ARG A 375 -4.32 19.87 11.21
N GLN A 376 -4.94 20.28 10.11
CA GLN A 376 -6.33 20.75 10.14
C GLN A 376 -7.29 19.60 10.45
N PRO A 377 -8.43 19.87 11.13
CA PRO A 377 -9.44 18.85 11.34
C PRO A 377 -10.10 18.49 10.01
N PRO A 378 -10.80 17.35 9.95
CA PRO A 378 -11.67 17.04 8.82
C PRO A 378 -12.60 18.22 8.49
N ARG A 379 -12.71 18.55 7.20
CA ARG A 379 -13.66 19.54 6.66
C ARG A 379 -15.08 18.97 6.61
N ASP A 380 -16.09 19.80 6.40
CA ASP A 380 -17.48 19.33 6.18
C ASP A 380 -17.64 18.58 4.86
N ASP A 381 -16.97 19.04 3.80
CA ASP A 381 -16.83 18.32 2.54
C ASP A 381 -15.43 17.70 2.45
N ILE A 382 -15.37 16.36 2.43
CA ILE A 382 -14.13 15.60 2.27
C ILE A 382 -13.38 15.95 0.97
N PHE A 383 -14.13 16.40 -0.04
CA PHE A 383 -13.61 16.74 -1.36
C PHE A 383 -13.47 18.24 -1.59
N ALA A 384 -13.55 19.07 -0.54
CA ALA A 384 -13.52 20.54 -0.66
C ALA A 384 -12.27 21.09 -1.36
N GLU A 385 -11.15 20.36 -1.32
CA GLU A 385 -9.90 20.76 -1.98
C GLU A 385 -9.59 19.97 -3.26
N TRP A 386 -10.48 19.06 -3.66
CA TRP A 386 -10.27 18.19 -4.81
C TRP A 386 -10.83 18.83 -6.08
N ASN A 387 -10.18 18.56 -7.22
CA ASN A 387 -10.65 19.05 -8.51
C ASN A 387 -11.97 18.39 -8.90
N ILE A 388 -12.01 17.06 -8.95
CA ILE A 388 -13.18 16.24 -9.37
C ILE A 388 -13.87 16.83 -10.62
N GLY A 389 -13.07 17.15 -11.64
CA GLY A 389 -13.55 17.68 -12.92
C GLY A 389 -14.05 19.13 -12.91
N GLN A 390 -13.82 19.91 -11.85
CA GLN A 390 -14.16 21.34 -11.80
C GLN A 390 -13.30 22.19 -12.75
N TYR A 391 -12.05 21.80 -12.92
CA TYR A 391 -11.04 22.47 -13.73
C TYR A 391 -10.42 21.48 -14.74
N PRO A 392 -10.01 21.96 -15.93
CA PRO A 392 -9.32 21.13 -16.90
C PRO A 392 -7.97 20.64 -16.37
N VAL A 393 -7.48 19.53 -16.93
CA VAL A 393 -6.12 19.03 -16.70
C VAL A 393 -5.12 19.94 -17.39
N GLU A 394 -4.11 20.40 -16.66
CA GLU A 394 -3.03 21.23 -17.18
C GLU A 394 -1.72 20.44 -17.35
N GLY A 395 -1.68 19.20 -16.87
CA GLY A 395 -0.47 18.39 -16.85
C GLY A 395 0.48 18.83 -15.74
N ASN A 396 -0.07 19.36 -14.64
CA ASN A 396 0.69 19.86 -13.50
C ASN A 396 1.19 18.69 -12.63
N VAL A 397 2.10 17.91 -13.20
CA VAL A 397 2.76 16.76 -12.58
C VAL A 397 4.19 17.14 -12.24
N ILE A 398 4.55 17.01 -10.96
CA ILE A 398 5.83 17.44 -10.41
C ILE A 398 6.64 16.22 -10.00
N ALA A 399 7.84 16.09 -10.59
CA ALA A 399 8.83 15.12 -10.19
C ALA A 399 9.62 15.63 -8.98
N GLU A 400 9.00 15.60 -7.79
CA GLU A 400 9.76 15.76 -6.54
C GLU A 400 10.73 14.57 -6.37
N PRO A 401 11.87 14.74 -5.69
CA PRO A 401 12.72 13.60 -5.35
C PRO A 401 11.92 12.55 -4.58
N SER A 402 12.27 11.27 -4.73
CA SER A 402 11.65 10.22 -3.94
C SER A 402 11.98 10.38 -2.44
N TRP A 403 11.12 9.87 -1.54
CA TRP A 403 11.36 10.00 -0.10
C TRP A 403 12.67 9.34 0.33
N TRP A 404 13.16 8.32 -0.38
CA TRP A 404 14.44 7.72 -0.06
C TRP A 404 15.64 8.56 -0.47
N GLU A 405 15.55 9.25 -1.61
CA GLU A 405 16.59 10.21 -2.04
C GLU A 405 16.66 11.40 -1.08
N LYS A 406 15.51 11.94 -0.65
CA LYS A 406 15.45 13.06 0.32
C LYS A 406 16.19 12.73 1.62
N TYR A 407 16.19 11.46 2.02
CA TYR A 407 16.79 10.97 3.27
C TYR A 407 18.11 10.22 3.05
N ASN A 408 18.68 10.24 1.83
CA ASN A 408 19.91 9.53 1.47
C ASN A 408 19.89 8.03 1.83
N LEU A 409 18.73 7.39 1.71
CA LEU A 409 18.59 5.97 2.03
C LEU A 409 19.04 5.13 0.84
N PRO A 410 19.85 4.07 1.04
CA PRO A 410 20.29 3.17 -0.01
C PRO A 410 19.15 2.24 -0.45
N MET A 411 18.18 2.81 -1.15
CA MET A 411 16.92 2.15 -1.53
C MET A 411 16.96 1.49 -2.89
N LEU A 412 17.83 2.00 -3.77
CA LEU A 412 18.13 1.34 -5.02
C LEU A 412 19.31 0.40 -4.80
N PRO A 413 19.19 -0.88 -5.18
CA PRO A 413 20.39 -1.66 -5.41
C PRO A 413 21.28 -0.94 -6.43
N THR A 414 22.58 -0.84 -6.17
CA THR A 414 23.56 -0.34 -7.14
C THR A 414 24.14 -1.51 -7.94
N GLY A 415 24.51 -1.29 -9.22
CA GLY A 415 25.16 -2.31 -10.06
C GLY A 415 24.20 -3.17 -10.88
N ASP A 416 24.53 -4.45 -11.07
CA ASP A 416 23.87 -5.41 -11.99
C ASP A 416 22.58 -6.05 -11.43
N VAL A 417 21.84 -5.32 -10.58
CA VAL A 417 20.69 -5.89 -9.90
C VAL A 417 19.48 -6.04 -10.83
N PRO A 418 18.84 -7.23 -10.90
CA PRO A 418 17.68 -7.45 -11.75
C PRO A 418 16.49 -6.54 -11.40
N ARG A 419 15.68 -6.23 -12.42
CA ARG A 419 14.41 -5.50 -12.29
C ARG A 419 13.49 -6.13 -11.24
N GLY A 420 12.92 -5.31 -10.36
CA GLY A 420 11.99 -5.74 -9.32
C GLY A 420 12.63 -6.23 -8.00
N GLY A 421 13.94 -6.02 -7.83
CA GLY A 421 14.66 -6.17 -6.55
C GLY A 421 14.67 -4.87 -5.72
N GLY A 422 14.70 -4.99 -4.38
CA GLY A 422 14.76 -3.86 -3.45
C GLY A 422 14.08 -4.12 -2.10
N GLY A 423 14.52 -3.43 -1.05
CA GLY A 423 13.89 -3.38 0.28
C GLY A 423 14.39 -2.15 1.01
N THR A 424 13.65 -1.60 1.99
CA THR A 424 14.19 -0.47 2.78
C THR A 424 15.41 -0.94 3.56
N PRO A 425 16.58 -0.31 3.41
CA PRO A 425 17.70 -0.54 4.30
C PRO A 425 17.31 -0.05 5.70
N ALA A 426 17.54 -0.90 6.68
CA ALA A 426 17.48 -0.51 8.07
C ALA A 426 18.66 0.42 8.37
N VAL A 427 18.41 1.54 9.05
CA VAL A 427 19.44 2.51 9.43
C VAL A 427 19.47 2.67 10.96
N PRO A 428 20.63 2.96 11.57
CA PRO A 428 20.70 3.38 12.97
C PRO A 428 19.82 4.61 13.26
N LEU A 429 19.23 4.65 14.45
CA LEU A 429 18.44 5.80 14.91
C LEU A 429 19.24 7.09 14.91
N SER A 430 20.52 7.04 15.28
CA SER A 430 21.42 8.19 15.29
C SER A 430 21.69 8.79 13.89
N ASP A 431 21.44 8.03 12.81
CA ASP A 431 21.61 8.54 11.45
C ASP A 431 20.45 9.48 11.04
N ILE A 432 19.29 9.34 11.69
CA ILE A 432 18.08 10.10 11.33
C ILE A 432 17.58 11.03 12.43
N ALA A 433 18.05 10.88 13.67
CA ALA A 433 17.55 11.61 14.84
C ALA A 433 18.68 12.01 15.81
N GLY A 434 18.48 13.12 16.52
CA GLY A 434 19.34 13.56 17.62
C GLY A 434 18.76 13.19 18.99
N TYR A 435 19.60 12.76 19.92
CA TYR A 435 19.19 12.49 21.30
C TYR A 435 19.03 13.78 22.10
N GLU A 436 17.90 13.97 22.76
CA GLU A 436 17.57 15.17 23.54
C GLU A 436 17.62 14.94 25.08
N GLY A 437 17.93 13.72 25.52
CA GLY A 437 17.88 13.32 26.93
C GLY A 437 16.59 12.58 27.29
N ASP A 438 16.57 11.92 28.45
CA ASP A 438 15.40 11.22 29.02
C ASP A 438 14.68 10.28 28.03
N GLY A 439 15.45 9.54 27.22
CA GLY A 439 14.91 8.59 26.25
C GLY A 439 14.26 9.22 25.01
N ARG A 440 14.37 10.53 24.84
CA ARG A 440 13.77 11.27 23.72
C ARG A 440 14.74 11.45 22.56
N TRP A 441 14.29 11.13 21.35
CA TRP A 441 15.02 11.40 20.10
C TRP A 441 14.17 12.21 19.13
N GLN A 442 14.78 13.23 18.52
CA GLN A 442 14.14 14.13 17.56
C GLN A 442 14.67 13.89 16.15
N VAL A 443 13.78 13.45 15.26
CA VAL A 443 14.06 13.21 13.84
C VAL A 443 14.31 14.52 13.12
N VAL A 444 15.32 14.52 12.26
CA VAL A 444 15.58 15.61 11.31
C VAL A 444 14.73 15.39 10.06
N SER A 445 13.81 16.32 9.79
CA SER A 445 13.03 16.27 8.55
C SER A 445 13.82 16.84 7.38
N ARG A 446 13.82 16.13 6.24
CA ARG A 446 14.41 16.54 4.96
C ARG A 446 13.38 16.62 3.83
N ALA A 447 12.10 16.43 4.14
CA ALA A 447 11.05 16.22 3.15
C ALA A 447 10.82 17.41 2.20
N ASN A 448 11.24 18.61 2.61
CA ASN A 448 11.00 19.87 1.92
C ASN A 448 12.28 20.56 1.41
N ASP A 449 13.47 20.00 1.65
CA ASP A 449 14.75 20.65 1.34
C ASP A 449 14.90 20.96 -0.16
N TRP A 450 14.30 20.11 -1.00
CA TRP A 450 14.26 20.27 -2.46
C TRP A 450 13.43 21.46 -2.95
N MET A 451 12.58 22.05 -2.10
CA MET A 451 11.78 23.24 -2.44
C MET A 451 12.51 24.57 -2.15
N ALA A 452 13.67 24.53 -1.47
CA ALA A 452 14.41 25.72 -1.08
C ALA A 452 15.47 26.16 -2.13
N GLY A 453 15.54 25.47 -3.27
CA GLY A 453 16.53 25.67 -4.33
C GLY A 453 16.00 26.38 -5.57
#